data_AF-B9X9U4-F1
#
_entry.id   AF-B9X9U4-F1
#
_cell.length_a   1.000
_cell.length_b   1.000
_cell.length_c   1.000
_cell.angle_alpha   90.00
_cell.angle_beta   90.00
_cell.angle_gamma   90.00
#
_symmetry.space_group_name_H-M   'P 1'
#
loop_
_entity.id
_entity.type
_entity.pdbx_description
1 polymer ?
#
loop_
_entity_poly.entity_id
_entity_poly.type
_entity_poly.pdbx_seq_one_letter_code
_entity_poly.pdbx_strand_id
1 'polypeptide(L)'
;MFFCKDCDGFRVRGKRIAIYGWADEAVEYALGMLFYSPSVAIVTNGKKTRWSEKHAKWIEEYKIPVFRQRIAQLGREGCQVRELSFDDGTRTEIEALFATRGDIYFNKLAKNLGAEVDEDGQIIVDLCLRTTIKGVYAAGCVTPANCQMIIAAGQGATAAQTINRDLFEESLATHALRKYRAVQLDDLQETGSPKDRRTLAEATPSSEEGLLGIGIEAETHRFDQSG
;
A
#
# COMPACT_ATOMS: atom_id res chain seq x y z
N MET A 1 12.52 -5.83 10.95
CA MET A 1 11.17 -5.99 11.52
C MET A 1 10.19 -5.65 10.41
N PHE A 2 9.15 -6.44 10.26
CA PHE A 2 8.17 -6.36 9.17
C PHE A 2 6.75 -6.28 9.72
N PHE A 3 5.81 -5.81 8.90
CA PHE A 3 4.41 -5.64 9.30
C PHE A 3 3.46 -6.34 8.32
N CYS A 4 3.84 -6.43 7.05
CA CYS A 4 3.00 -6.95 5.99
C CYS A 4 3.54 -8.30 5.47
N LYS A 5 2.84 -9.39 5.80
CA LYS A 5 3.19 -10.74 5.31
C LYS A 5 3.14 -10.82 3.79
N ASP A 6 2.20 -10.11 3.18
CA ASP A 6 1.98 -10.13 1.73
C ASP A 6 3.09 -9.36 0.98
N CYS A 7 3.76 -8.43 1.67
CA CYS A 7 4.85 -7.62 1.15
C CYS A 7 6.22 -8.31 1.34
N ASP A 8 6.44 -8.88 2.52
CA ASP A 8 7.77 -9.35 2.95
C ASP A 8 7.87 -10.87 3.10
N GLY A 9 6.76 -11.61 3.01
CA GLY A 9 6.71 -13.06 3.24
C GLY A 9 7.62 -13.85 2.31
N PHE A 10 7.57 -13.55 1.00
CA PHE A 10 8.45 -14.20 0.02
C PHE A 10 9.95 -13.96 0.31
N ARG A 11 10.30 -12.76 0.80
CA ARG A 11 11.69 -12.38 1.12
C ARG A 11 12.28 -13.19 2.28
N VAL A 12 11.43 -13.77 3.13
CA VAL A 12 11.84 -14.52 4.33
C VAL A 12 11.57 -16.02 4.19
N ARG A 13 11.39 -16.52 2.96
CA ARG A 13 11.16 -17.95 2.71
C ARG A 13 12.25 -18.83 3.32
N GLY A 14 11.85 -19.84 4.07
CA GLY A 14 12.73 -20.81 4.75
C GLY A 14 13.52 -20.27 5.94
N LYS A 15 13.35 -18.99 6.31
CA LYS A 15 14.05 -18.37 7.45
C LYS A 15 13.38 -18.67 8.79
N ARG A 16 14.10 -18.47 9.89
CA ARG A 16 13.50 -18.52 11.25
C ARG A 16 12.68 -17.25 11.52
N ILE A 17 11.37 -17.39 11.68
CA ILE A 17 10.42 -16.27 11.78
C ILE A 17 9.83 -16.21 13.19
N ALA A 18 9.89 -15.03 13.81
CA ALA A 18 9.12 -14.74 15.01
C ALA A 18 7.97 -13.77 14.71
N ILE A 19 6.79 -14.07 15.27
CA ILE A 19 5.59 -13.25 15.22
C ILE A 19 5.38 -12.62 16.59
N TYR A 20 5.54 -11.30 16.65
CA TYR A 20 5.29 -10.52 17.84
C TYR A 20 3.79 -10.21 17.97
N GLY A 21 3.15 -10.82 18.96
CA GLY A 21 1.71 -10.69 19.20
C GLY A 21 1.22 -11.57 20.36
N TRP A 22 0.00 -11.30 20.85
CA TRP A 22 -0.56 -12.00 22.03
C TRP A 22 -2.09 -12.19 21.96
N ALA A 23 -2.72 -11.96 20.81
CA ALA A 23 -4.14 -12.18 20.58
C ALA A 23 -4.34 -13.15 19.41
N ASP A 24 -5.60 -13.46 19.06
CA ASP A 24 -5.95 -14.44 18.01
C ASP A 24 -5.28 -14.13 16.67
N GLU A 25 -5.16 -12.85 16.31
CA GLU A 25 -4.54 -12.38 15.07
C GLU A 25 -3.06 -12.81 14.97
N ALA A 26 -2.35 -12.93 16.11
CA ALA A 26 -0.97 -13.40 16.13
C ALA A 26 -0.87 -14.88 15.72
N VAL A 27 -1.88 -15.68 16.08
CA VAL A 27 -1.96 -17.09 15.72
C VAL A 27 -2.28 -17.24 14.24
N GLU A 28 -3.29 -16.52 13.75
CA GLU A 28 -3.64 -16.51 12.33
C GLU A 28 -2.45 -16.07 11.46
N TYR A 29 -1.73 -15.04 11.89
CA TYR A 29 -0.52 -14.58 11.21
C TYR A 29 0.59 -15.64 11.21
N ALA A 30 0.82 -16.31 12.35
CA ALA A 30 1.82 -17.38 12.44
C ALA A 30 1.48 -18.55 11.49
N LEU A 31 0.23 -18.98 11.46
CA LEU A 31 -0.23 -20.02 10.55
C LEU A 31 -0.10 -19.59 9.08
N GLY A 32 -0.46 -18.34 8.76
CA GLY A 32 -0.24 -17.78 7.43
C GLY A 32 1.23 -17.74 7.02
N MET A 33 2.15 -17.55 7.98
CA MET A 33 3.59 -17.57 7.71
C MET A 33 4.15 -18.97 7.47
N LEU A 34 3.42 -20.04 7.80
CA LEU A 34 3.82 -21.42 7.46
C LEU A 34 3.89 -21.67 5.95
N PHE A 35 3.17 -20.88 5.13
CA PHE A 35 3.33 -20.92 3.67
C PHE A 35 4.73 -20.51 3.21
N TYR A 36 5.45 -19.71 4.02
CA TYR A 36 6.78 -19.20 3.67
C TYR A 36 7.90 -19.94 4.39
N SER A 37 7.68 -20.42 5.62
CA SER A 37 8.71 -21.11 6.38
C SER A 37 8.14 -22.16 7.33
N PRO A 38 8.80 -23.33 7.50
CA PRO A 38 8.44 -24.28 8.55
C PRO A 38 8.87 -23.81 9.94
N SER A 39 9.70 -22.78 10.05
CA SER A 39 10.21 -22.26 11.33
C SER A 39 9.52 -20.94 11.67
N VAL A 40 8.38 -21.04 12.36
CA VAL A 40 7.58 -19.90 12.81
C VAL A 40 7.28 -20.06 14.30
N ALA A 41 7.56 -19.03 15.09
CA ALA A 41 7.25 -18.96 16.52
C ALA A 41 6.48 -17.70 16.87
N ILE A 42 5.71 -17.72 17.96
CA ILE A 42 5.04 -16.55 18.52
C ILE A 42 5.83 -16.04 19.73
N VAL A 43 6.01 -14.72 19.83
CA VAL A 43 6.68 -14.05 20.95
C VAL A 43 5.76 -12.99 21.55
N THR A 44 5.41 -13.11 22.84
CA THR A 44 4.38 -12.24 23.46
C THR A 44 4.97 -11.06 24.24
N ASN A 45 6.27 -11.06 24.52
CA ASN A 45 6.96 -10.02 25.31
C ASN A 45 6.29 -9.78 26.68
N GLY A 46 6.02 -10.85 27.43
CA GLY A 46 5.41 -10.77 28.76
C GLY A 46 3.91 -10.41 28.75
N LYS A 47 3.29 -10.24 27.59
CA LYS A 47 1.86 -9.93 27.50
C LYS A 47 1.02 -11.19 27.75
N LYS A 48 -0.06 -11.02 28.53
CA LYS A 48 -1.06 -12.06 28.74
C LYS A 48 -1.74 -12.39 27.41
N THR A 49 -1.69 -13.67 27.03
CA THR A 49 -2.32 -14.17 25.82
C THR A 49 -3.84 -14.07 25.91
N ARG A 50 -4.48 -13.64 24.82
CA ARG A 50 -5.92 -13.53 24.65
C ARG A 50 -6.34 -14.39 23.47
N TRP A 51 -6.12 -15.70 23.60
CA TRP A 51 -6.49 -16.65 22.56
C TRP A 51 -7.83 -17.29 22.87
N SER A 52 -8.70 -17.38 21.88
CA SER A 52 -9.87 -18.24 21.97
C SER A 52 -9.47 -19.71 21.97
N GLU A 53 -10.37 -20.58 22.41
CA GLU A 53 -10.12 -22.03 22.47
C GLU A 53 -9.70 -22.61 21.12
N LYS A 54 -10.31 -22.10 20.04
CA LYS A 54 -9.98 -22.46 18.65
C LYS A 54 -8.51 -22.17 18.33
N HIS A 55 -8.03 -20.97 18.63
CA HIS A 55 -6.65 -20.56 18.30
C HIS A 55 -5.63 -21.25 19.20
N ALA A 56 -5.97 -21.50 20.47
CA ALA A 56 -5.15 -22.33 21.36
C ALA A 56 -4.96 -23.75 20.80
N LYS A 57 -6.05 -24.38 20.33
CA LYS A 57 -5.99 -25.70 19.67
C LYS A 57 -5.10 -25.70 18.43
N TRP A 58 -5.17 -24.66 17.60
CA TRP A 58 -4.30 -24.55 16.42
C TRP A 58 -2.83 -24.41 16.78
N ILE A 59 -2.47 -23.68 17.82
CA ILE A 59 -1.07 -23.60 18.27
C ILE A 59 -0.52 -25.00 18.58
N GLU A 60 -1.32 -25.83 19.27
CA GLU A 60 -0.95 -27.21 19.61
C GLU A 60 -0.89 -28.11 18.37
N GLU A 61 -1.91 -28.05 17.51
CA GLU A 61 -2.03 -28.84 16.28
C GLU A 61 -0.85 -28.61 15.32
N TYR A 62 -0.51 -27.35 15.08
CA TYR A 62 0.59 -26.95 14.19
C TYR A 62 1.95 -26.86 14.91
N LYS A 63 1.98 -27.18 16.21
CA LYS A 63 3.20 -27.19 17.05
C LYS A 63 3.96 -25.87 17.01
N ILE A 64 3.25 -24.75 17.03
CA ILE A 64 3.86 -23.41 16.99
C ILE A 64 4.53 -23.12 18.34
N PRO A 65 5.86 -22.91 18.39
CA PRO A 65 6.53 -22.53 19.63
C PRO A 65 6.06 -21.16 20.10
N VAL A 66 5.88 -21.00 21.42
CA VAL A 66 5.48 -19.72 22.02
C VAL A 66 6.42 -19.32 23.14
N PHE A 67 7.09 -18.18 22.98
CA PHE A 67 7.89 -17.53 24.01
C PHE A 67 7.05 -16.43 24.69
N ARG A 68 6.77 -16.63 25.97
CA ARG A 68 5.89 -15.72 26.74
C ARG A 68 6.66 -14.67 27.53
N GLN A 69 7.97 -14.87 27.69
CA GLN A 69 8.85 -14.05 28.48
C GLN A 69 9.01 -12.64 27.88
N ARG A 70 9.46 -11.69 28.70
CA ARG A 70 9.74 -10.34 28.22
C ARG A 70 10.98 -10.39 27.35
N ILE A 71 10.93 -9.75 26.19
CA ILE A 71 12.09 -9.57 25.32
C ILE A 71 13.00 -8.55 26.00
N ALA A 72 14.18 -9.00 26.41
CA ALA A 72 15.22 -8.16 26.98
C ALA A 72 16.03 -7.45 25.89
N GLN A 73 16.34 -8.16 24.79
CA GLN A 73 17.17 -7.62 23.72
C GLN A 73 16.84 -8.24 22.35
N LEU A 74 16.96 -7.43 21.30
CA LEU A 74 16.98 -7.86 19.90
C LEU A 74 18.43 -7.90 19.41
N GLY A 75 18.97 -9.10 19.24
CA GLY A 75 20.31 -9.31 18.67
C GLY A 75 20.32 -9.03 17.17
N ARG A 76 21.29 -8.23 16.71
CA ARG A 76 21.40 -7.81 15.32
C ARG A 76 22.84 -7.87 14.84
N GLU A 77 22.99 -8.14 13.56
CA GLU A 77 24.24 -8.02 12.82
C GLU A 77 24.01 -7.03 11.67
N GLY A 78 24.59 -5.84 11.80
CA GLY A 78 24.24 -4.70 10.96
C GLY A 78 22.73 -4.44 10.97
N CYS A 79 22.10 -4.47 9.79
CA CYS A 79 20.66 -4.27 9.67
C CYS A 79 19.82 -5.55 9.91
N GLN A 80 20.45 -6.73 9.98
CA GLN A 80 19.75 -8.02 10.06
C GLN A 80 19.49 -8.41 11.52
N VAL A 81 18.32 -9.00 11.77
CA VAL A 81 18.02 -9.61 13.08
C VAL A 81 18.63 -11.02 13.11
N ARG A 82 19.14 -11.42 14.28
CA ARG A 82 19.77 -12.73 14.50
C ARG A 82 19.20 -13.49 15.68
N GLU A 83 18.77 -12.78 16.73
CA GLU A 83 18.39 -13.41 17.99
C GLU A 83 17.39 -12.55 18.77
N LEU A 84 16.54 -13.21 19.57
CA LEU A 84 15.84 -12.60 20.70
C LEU A 84 16.42 -13.18 22.00
N SER A 85 16.77 -12.29 22.94
CA SER A 85 17.10 -12.65 24.32
C SER A 85 15.96 -12.23 25.24
N PHE A 86 15.62 -13.10 26.20
CA PHE A 86 14.54 -12.87 27.16
C PHE A 86 15.09 -12.54 28.56
N ASP A 87 14.23 -12.02 29.44
CA ASP A 87 14.58 -11.62 30.80
C ASP A 87 14.92 -12.78 31.74
N ASP A 88 14.49 -13.99 31.41
CA ASP A 88 14.88 -15.24 32.09
C ASP A 88 16.25 -15.79 31.62
N GLY A 89 16.93 -15.09 30.72
CA GLY A 89 18.22 -15.48 30.16
C GLY A 89 18.13 -16.45 28.97
N THR A 90 16.94 -16.94 28.62
CA THR A 90 16.76 -17.78 27.42
C THR A 90 16.93 -16.98 26.13
N ARG A 91 17.24 -17.68 25.05
CA ARG A 91 17.51 -17.08 23.74
C ARG A 91 16.90 -17.92 22.63
N THR A 92 16.53 -17.26 21.53
CA THR A 92 16.06 -17.93 20.32
C THR A 92 16.59 -17.22 19.08
N GLU A 93 17.17 -17.99 18.15
CA GLU A 93 17.66 -17.45 16.89
C GLU A 93 16.49 -17.14 15.95
N ILE A 94 16.50 -15.94 15.38
CA ILE A 94 15.51 -15.49 14.42
C ILE A 94 16.18 -14.70 13.30
N GLU A 95 15.61 -14.77 12.11
CA GLU A 95 16.10 -14.08 10.92
C GLU A 95 15.05 -13.10 10.37
N ALA A 96 13.81 -13.20 10.85
CA ALA A 96 12.74 -12.24 10.60
C ALA A 96 11.85 -12.08 11.84
N LEU A 97 11.43 -10.85 12.09
CA LEU A 97 10.47 -10.51 13.14
C LEU A 97 9.31 -9.75 12.49
N PHE A 98 8.10 -10.29 12.59
CA PHE A 98 6.86 -9.63 12.17
C PHE A 98 6.08 -9.19 13.40
N ALA A 99 5.30 -8.12 13.31
CA ALA A 99 4.39 -7.71 14.39
C ALA A 99 2.95 -7.67 13.93
N THR A 100 2.08 -8.26 14.75
CA THR A 100 0.63 -8.12 14.64
C THR A 100 0.20 -6.98 15.56
N ARG A 101 0.37 -5.75 15.09
CA ARG A 101 -0.25 -4.59 15.75
C ARG A 101 -1.51 -4.23 14.97
N GLY A 102 -2.54 -3.81 15.70
CA GLY A 102 -3.66 -3.12 15.07
C GLY A 102 -3.19 -1.80 14.45
N ASP A 103 -3.98 -1.30 13.52
CA ASP A 103 -3.69 -0.07 12.80
C ASP A 103 -4.21 1.15 13.54
N ILE A 104 -3.51 2.28 13.37
CA ILE A 104 -3.99 3.60 13.80
C ILE A 104 -4.23 4.42 12.55
N TYR A 105 -5.49 4.67 12.22
CA TYR A 105 -5.88 5.46 11.07
C TYR A 105 -5.84 6.96 11.38
N PHE A 106 -5.13 7.74 10.57
CA PHE A 106 -5.04 9.20 10.70
C PHE A 106 -6.30 9.89 10.13
N ASN A 107 -7.44 9.66 10.76
CA ASN A 107 -8.77 10.10 10.31
C ASN A 107 -9.24 11.44 10.91
N LYS A 108 -8.41 12.12 11.72
CA LYS A 108 -8.81 13.31 12.48
C LYS A 108 -9.41 14.42 11.62
N LEU A 109 -8.84 14.66 10.43
CA LEU A 109 -9.36 15.65 9.49
C LEU A 109 -10.78 15.28 9.02
N ALA A 110 -10.98 14.04 8.61
CA ALA A 110 -12.27 13.55 8.14
C ALA A 110 -13.34 13.64 9.25
N LYS A 111 -13.01 13.22 10.48
CA LYS A 111 -13.90 13.35 11.63
C LYS A 111 -14.26 14.80 11.94
N ASN A 112 -13.30 15.73 11.87
CA ASN A 112 -13.56 17.15 12.08
C ASN A 112 -14.49 17.74 11.02
N LEU A 113 -14.50 17.19 9.81
CA LEU A 113 -15.44 17.56 8.74
C LEU A 113 -16.82 16.88 8.89
N GLY A 114 -16.98 15.96 9.84
CA GLY A 114 -18.20 15.21 10.09
C GLY A 114 -18.30 13.89 9.31
N ALA A 115 -17.23 13.44 8.65
CA ALA A 115 -17.24 12.17 7.94
C ALA A 115 -17.33 10.99 8.92
N GLU A 116 -18.11 9.99 8.52
CA GLU A 116 -18.28 8.76 9.30
C GLU A 116 -17.04 7.88 9.20
N VAL A 117 -16.76 7.17 10.29
CA VAL A 117 -15.71 6.14 10.39
C VAL A 117 -16.33 4.87 10.93
N ASP A 118 -15.79 3.72 10.55
CA ASP A 118 -16.22 2.44 11.10
C ASP A 118 -15.67 2.19 12.52
N GLU A 119 -15.97 1.01 13.06
CA GLU A 119 -15.56 0.60 14.41
C GLU A 119 -14.03 0.52 14.57
N ASP A 120 -13.30 0.25 13.48
CA ASP A 120 -11.84 0.18 13.42
C ASP A 120 -11.20 1.55 13.18
N GLY A 121 -12.00 2.57 12.83
CA GLY A 121 -11.57 3.94 12.57
C GLY A 121 -11.19 4.21 11.11
N GLN A 122 -11.53 3.35 10.16
CA GLN A 122 -11.37 3.63 8.74
C GLN A 122 -12.47 4.58 8.27
N ILE A 123 -12.16 5.47 7.32
CA ILE A 123 -13.13 6.40 6.76
C ILE A 123 -14.08 5.62 5.83
N ILE A 124 -15.37 5.68 6.13
CA ILE A 124 -16.40 5.03 5.32
C ILE A 124 -16.51 5.75 3.97
N VAL A 125 -16.44 4.99 2.88
CA VAL A 125 -16.55 5.50 1.51
C VAL A 125 -17.44 4.64 0.62
N ASP A 126 -18.03 5.24 -0.40
CA ASP A 126 -18.72 4.53 -1.48
C ASP A 126 -17.74 3.90 -2.50
N LEU A 127 -18.26 3.18 -3.49
CA LEU A 127 -17.44 2.58 -4.57
C LEU A 127 -16.70 3.62 -5.44
N CYS A 128 -17.08 4.89 -5.35
CA CYS A 128 -16.44 6.02 -6.03
C CYS A 128 -15.51 6.81 -5.09
N LEU A 129 -15.25 6.31 -3.88
CA LEU A 129 -14.37 6.90 -2.87
C LEU A 129 -14.89 8.22 -2.29
N ARG A 130 -16.20 8.45 -2.36
CA ARG A 130 -16.87 9.57 -1.66
C ARG A 130 -17.09 9.20 -0.20
N THR A 131 -16.80 10.13 0.70
CA THR A 131 -17.19 9.98 2.11
C THR A 131 -18.67 10.32 2.30
N THR A 132 -19.16 10.22 3.55
CA THR A 132 -20.50 10.69 3.90
C THR A 132 -20.68 12.22 3.81
N ILE A 133 -19.58 12.98 3.67
CA ILE A 133 -19.62 14.43 3.46
C ILE A 133 -19.44 14.75 1.98
N LYS A 134 -20.42 15.47 1.42
CA LYS A 134 -20.38 15.92 0.02
C LYS A 134 -19.13 16.76 -0.26
N GLY A 135 -18.42 16.43 -1.34
CA GLY A 135 -17.19 17.11 -1.75
C GLY A 135 -15.93 16.66 -0.97
N VAL A 136 -16.06 15.69 -0.07
CA VAL A 136 -14.94 15.09 0.67
C VAL A 136 -14.77 13.63 0.23
N TYR A 137 -13.54 13.28 -0.11
CA TYR A 137 -13.15 11.99 -0.66
C TYR A 137 -12.00 11.42 0.18
N ALA A 138 -11.91 10.09 0.27
CA ALA A 138 -10.83 9.41 0.95
C ALA A 138 -10.33 8.23 0.11
N ALA A 139 -9.01 8.03 0.08
CA ALA A 139 -8.37 6.96 -0.67
C ALA A 139 -7.12 6.47 0.06
N GLY A 140 -6.71 5.24 -0.24
CA GLY A 140 -5.57 4.57 0.35
C GLY A 140 -5.88 3.92 1.69
N CYS A 141 -4.83 3.68 2.47
CA CYS A 141 -4.87 2.90 3.71
C CYS A 141 -5.73 3.51 4.83
N VAL A 142 -6.33 4.69 4.63
CA VAL A 142 -7.28 5.29 5.58
C VAL A 142 -8.72 4.81 5.36
N THR A 143 -8.97 4.08 4.26
CA THR A 143 -10.27 3.52 3.87
C THR A 143 -10.31 2.01 4.04
N PRO A 144 -11.50 1.38 4.09
CA PRO A 144 -11.64 -0.08 4.08
C PRO A 144 -11.06 -0.72 2.82
N ALA A 145 -9.82 -1.19 2.91
CA ALA A 145 -9.13 -1.99 1.90
C ALA A 145 -7.81 -2.53 2.45
N ASN A 146 -7.21 -3.48 1.74
CA ASN A 146 -5.82 -3.86 1.98
C ASN A 146 -4.90 -2.64 1.74
N CYS A 147 -4.08 -2.31 2.75
CA CYS A 147 -3.09 -1.25 2.63
C CYS A 147 -1.91 -1.69 1.74
N GLN A 148 -2.04 -1.48 0.43
CA GLN A 148 -1.00 -1.76 -0.57
C GLN A 148 -0.81 -0.55 -1.48
N MET A 149 0.42 -0.33 -1.93
CA MET A 149 0.76 0.80 -2.81
C MET A 149 -0.10 0.85 -4.08
N ILE A 150 -0.29 -0.29 -4.75
CA ILE A 150 -1.07 -0.36 -5.98
C ILE A 150 -2.57 -0.15 -5.74
N ILE A 151 -3.09 -0.64 -4.60
CA ILE A 151 -4.49 -0.43 -4.20
C ILE A 151 -4.73 1.05 -3.91
N ALA A 152 -3.84 1.68 -3.14
CA ALA A 152 -3.92 3.10 -2.82
C ALA A 152 -3.82 3.96 -4.09
N ALA A 153 -2.93 3.61 -5.03
CA ALA A 153 -2.83 4.29 -6.33
C ALA A 153 -4.12 4.16 -7.14
N GLY A 154 -4.71 2.96 -7.21
CA GLY A 154 -5.98 2.71 -7.88
C GLY A 154 -7.13 3.53 -7.27
N GLN A 155 -7.26 3.51 -5.95
CA GLN A 155 -8.25 4.34 -5.25
C GLN A 155 -8.03 5.84 -5.47
N GLY A 156 -6.77 6.30 -5.53
CA GLY A 156 -6.45 7.68 -5.87
C GLY A 156 -6.91 8.07 -7.28
N ALA A 157 -6.73 7.19 -8.26
CA ALA A 157 -7.23 7.40 -9.61
C ALA A 157 -8.77 7.45 -9.65
N THR A 158 -9.45 6.54 -8.96
CA THR A 158 -10.93 6.54 -8.87
C THR A 158 -11.45 7.80 -8.18
N ALA A 159 -10.82 8.22 -7.07
CA ALA A 159 -11.19 9.44 -6.37
C ALA A 159 -11.01 10.68 -7.26
N ALA A 160 -9.89 10.79 -8.00
CA ALA A 160 -9.63 11.89 -8.92
C ALA A 160 -10.68 11.98 -10.05
N GLN A 161 -11.03 10.85 -10.66
CA GLN A 161 -12.08 10.80 -11.69
C GLN A 161 -13.44 11.19 -11.11
N THR A 162 -13.73 10.76 -9.89
CA THR A 162 -14.97 11.07 -9.19
C THR A 162 -15.06 12.56 -8.85
N ILE A 163 -13.99 13.15 -8.32
CA ILE A 163 -13.89 14.59 -8.08
C ILE A 163 -14.18 15.38 -9.37
N ASN A 164 -13.54 14.99 -10.48
CA ASN A 164 -13.74 15.67 -11.76
C ASN A 164 -15.19 15.57 -12.24
N ARG A 165 -15.82 14.40 -12.10
CA ARG A 165 -17.23 14.20 -12.45
C ARG A 165 -18.15 15.07 -11.58
N ASP A 166 -17.95 15.07 -10.27
CA ASP A 166 -18.79 15.81 -9.33
C ASP A 166 -18.67 17.33 -9.55
N LEU A 167 -17.45 17.83 -9.80
CA LEU A 167 -17.21 19.23 -10.16
C LEU A 167 -17.81 19.62 -11.51
N PHE A 168 -17.84 18.70 -12.47
CA PHE A 168 -18.49 18.93 -13.76
C PHE A 168 -20.01 19.03 -13.59
N GLU A 169 -20.63 18.13 -12.82
CA GLU A 169 -22.05 18.21 -12.48
C GLU A 169 -22.39 19.51 -11.75
N GLU A 170 -21.55 19.94 -10.81
CA GLU A 170 -21.69 21.24 -10.14
C GLU A 170 -21.56 22.41 -11.13
N SER A 171 -20.62 22.33 -12.07
CA SER A 171 -20.43 23.37 -13.10
C SER A 171 -21.62 23.49 -14.05
N LEU A 172 -22.30 22.38 -14.35
CA LEU A 172 -23.54 22.38 -15.11
C LEU A 172 -24.67 23.04 -14.31
N ALA A 173 -24.82 22.67 -13.04
CA ALA A 173 -25.85 23.20 -12.14
C ALA A 173 -25.69 24.70 -11.86
N THR A 174 -24.45 25.19 -11.78
CA THR A 174 -24.12 26.60 -11.50
C THR A 174 -23.94 27.45 -12.76
N HIS A 175 -24.07 26.84 -13.95
CA HIS A 175 -23.75 27.47 -15.24
C HIS A 175 -22.32 28.04 -15.34
N ALA A 176 -21.38 27.57 -14.51
CA ALA A 176 -20.00 28.05 -14.47
C ALA A 176 -19.25 27.86 -15.80
N LEU A 177 -19.62 26.84 -16.59
CA LEU A 177 -19.04 26.59 -17.92
C LEU A 177 -19.15 27.77 -18.88
N ARG A 178 -20.14 28.66 -18.72
CA ARG A 178 -20.27 29.87 -19.56
C ARG A 178 -19.06 30.78 -19.41
N LYS A 179 -18.55 30.94 -18.19
CA LYS A 179 -17.39 31.77 -17.88
C LYS A 179 -16.13 31.18 -18.49
N TYR A 180 -15.91 29.88 -18.31
CA TYR A 180 -14.75 29.18 -18.89
C TYR A 180 -14.78 29.24 -20.43
N ARG A 181 -15.94 29.04 -21.04
CA ARG A 181 -16.10 29.10 -22.50
C ARG A 181 -15.84 30.50 -23.05
N ALA A 182 -16.28 31.56 -22.37
CA ALA A 182 -16.04 32.93 -22.81
C ALA A 182 -14.53 33.23 -22.89
N VAL A 183 -13.77 32.92 -21.83
CA VAL A 183 -12.31 33.10 -21.80
C VAL A 183 -11.61 32.32 -22.92
N GLN A 184 -11.99 31.06 -23.14
CA GLN A 184 -11.40 30.25 -24.22
C GLN A 184 -11.68 30.82 -25.61
N LEU A 185 -12.86 31.41 -25.82
CA LEU A 185 -13.20 32.05 -27.09
C LEU A 185 -12.40 33.34 -27.29
N ASP A 186 -12.18 34.12 -26.24
CA ASP A 186 -11.33 35.32 -26.28
C ASP A 186 -9.87 34.93 -26.59
N ASP A 187 -9.31 33.93 -25.91
CA ASP A 187 -7.95 33.41 -26.15
C ASP A 187 -7.77 32.90 -27.61
N LEU A 188 -8.80 32.26 -28.17
CA LEU A 188 -8.80 31.79 -29.56
C LEU A 188 -8.84 32.95 -30.57
N GLN A 189 -9.47 34.06 -30.22
CA GLN A 189 -9.49 35.26 -31.05
C GLN A 189 -8.13 35.99 -31.00
N GLU A 190 -7.47 36.03 -29.84
CA GLU A 190 -6.16 36.66 -29.66
C GLU A 190 -5.01 35.86 -30.28
N THR A 191 -5.07 34.51 -30.27
CA THR A 191 -3.98 33.65 -30.74
C THR A 191 -4.09 33.20 -32.21
N GLY A 192 -5.10 33.68 -32.94
CA GLY A 192 -5.36 33.29 -34.33
C GLY A 192 -5.80 31.82 -34.48
N SER A 193 -6.32 31.49 -35.67
CA SER A 193 -6.87 30.16 -35.96
C SER A 193 -5.83 29.03 -35.74
N PRO A 194 -6.22 27.83 -35.29
CA PRO A 194 -5.32 26.67 -35.25
C PRO A 194 -4.66 26.35 -36.60
N LYS A 195 -5.22 26.82 -37.73
CA LYS A 195 -4.61 26.73 -39.06
C LYS A 195 -3.36 27.61 -39.22
N ASP A 196 -3.31 28.75 -38.53
CA ASP A 196 -2.21 29.72 -38.64
C ASP A 196 -0.99 29.32 -37.78
N ARG A 197 -1.11 28.35 -36.87
CA ARG A 197 0.01 27.82 -36.08
C ARG A 197 0.88 26.79 -36.82
N ARG A 198 0.41 26.21 -37.93
CA ARG A 198 1.19 25.22 -38.69
C ARG A 198 2.32 25.84 -39.52
N THR A 199 2.24 27.12 -39.86
CA THR A 199 3.28 27.81 -40.64
C THR A 199 4.49 28.27 -39.81
N LEU A 200 4.40 28.28 -38.48
CA LEU A 200 5.52 28.65 -37.60
C LEU A 200 6.43 27.48 -37.20
N ALA A 201 6.07 26.23 -37.58
CA ALA A 201 6.88 25.04 -37.31
C ALA A 201 7.74 24.58 -38.51
N GLU A 202 7.66 25.27 -39.66
CA GLU A 202 8.38 24.90 -40.90
C GLU A 202 9.61 25.78 -41.19
N ALA A 203 10.10 26.55 -40.22
CA ALA A 203 11.42 27.18 -40.32
C ALA A 203 12.49 26.25 -39.74
N THR A 204 12.83 25.19 -40.48
CA THR A 204 14.07 24.43 -40.26
C THR A 204 15.27 25.23 -40.76
N PRO A 205 16.34 25.44 -39.98
CA PRO A 205 17.64 25.77 -40.54
C PRO A 205 18.22 24.50 -41.16
N SER A 206 18.46 24.53 -42.46
CA SER A 206 19.25 23.55 -43.18
C SER A 206 20.74 23.67 -42.81
N SER A 207 21.29 22.63 -42.18
CA SER A 207 22.65 22.17 -42.47
C SER A 207 22.90 20.82 -41.78
N GLU A 208 23.13 19.81 -42.60
CA GLU A 208 23.75 18.53 -42.23
C GLU A 208 25.13 18.78 -41.61
N GLU A 209 25.44 18.09 -40.51
CA GLU A 209 26.57 17.15 -40.42
C GLU A 209 26.69 16.57 -39.01
N GLY A 210 26.77 15.23 -38.95
CA GLY A 210 27.47 14.50 -37.90
C GLY A 210 26.66 14.05 -36.69
N LEU A 211 26.23 12.78 -36.69
CA LEU A 211 26.44 11.90 -35.53
C LEU A 211 26.26 10.44 -35.93
N LEU A 212 27.42 9.79 -36.04
CA LEU A 212 27.64 8.35 -36.05
C LEU A 212 27.11 7.67 -34.78
N GLY A 213 26.56 6.47 -34.94
CA GLY A 213 26.52 5.38 -33.95
C GLY A 213 25.58 5.63 -32.76
N ILE A 214 24.65 4.75 -32.42
CA ILE A 214 24.92 3.41 -31.89
C ILE A 214 23.63 2.59 -32.11
N GLY A 215 23.77 1.43 -32.76
CA GLY A 215 22.70 0.44 -32.86
C GLY A 215 22.53 -0.31 -31.54
N ILE A 216 21.28 -0.53 -31.13
CA ILE A 216 20.92 -1.52 -30.11
C ILE A 216 19.97 -2.51 -30.80
N GLU A 217 20.47 -3.71 -31.06
CA GLU A 217 19.67 -4.85 -31.50
C GLU A 217 18.78 -5.32 -30.35
N ALA A 218 17.49 -5.51 -30.63
CA ALA A 218 16.55 -6.15 -29.73
C ALA A 218 16.45 -7.65 -30.09
N GLU A 219 17.08 -8.51 -29.30
CA GLU A 219 16.86 -9.96 -29.36
C GLU A 219 15.50 -10.30 -28.76
N THR A 220 14.56 -10.72 -29.61
CA THR A 220 13.32 -11.39 -29.20
C THR A 220 13.59 -12.88 -29.00
N HIS A 221 13.67 -13.33 -27.75
CA HIS A 221 13.63 -14.77 -27.45
C HIS A 221 12.19 -15.29 -27.53
N ARG A 222 11.94 -16.18 -28.49
CA ARG A 222 10.75 -17.04 -28.56
C ARG A 222 10.85 -18.12 -27.49
N PHE A 223 9.80 -18.26 -26.68
CA PHE A 223 9.56 -19.44 -25.85
C PHE A 223 8.99 -20.55 -26.72
N ASP A 224 9.71 -21.66 -26.80
CA ASP A 224 9.24 -22.93 -27.39
C ASP A 224 8.49 -23.73 -26.31
N GLN A 225 7.29 -24.21 -26.65
CA GLN A 225 6.53 -25.18 -25.87
C GLN A 225 6.56 -26.51 -26.60
N SER A 226 7.40 -27.44 -26.15
CA SER A 226 7.17 -28.89 -26.28
C SER A 226 8.14 -29.69 -25.41
N GLY A 227 7.61 -30.56 -24.55
CA GLY A 227 8.37 -31.49 -23.70
C GLY A 227 7.80 -31.66 -22.30
#